data_AF-A0A395D2S2-F1
#
_entry.id   AF-A0A395D2S2-F1
#
_cell.length_a   1.000
_cell.length_b   1.000
_cell.length_c   1.000
_cell.angle_alpha   90.00
_cell.angle_beta   90.00
_cell.angle_gamma   90.00
#
_symmetry.space_group_name_H-M   'P 1'
#
loop_
_entity.id
_entity.type
_entity.pdbx_description
1 polymer ?
#
loop_
_entity_poly.entity_id
_entity_poly.type
_entity_poly.pdbx_seq_one_letter_code
_entity_poly.pdbx_strand_id
1 'polypeptide(L)'
;MASSPTAEAGAHDHPTGLRRFLFSTNHKDIGTLYIILAVIGGLVGFLMSMAIRMELAHPGIQVFPGLSSLLLGTDPTSVDAGKNLYNVFITAHGVLMIFFMVMPALIGGFANWFVPIMIGAPDMAFPRLNNISFWLLAASLVLVVLSLFAEGAPGSLGFGGGWVFYPPLSANTGHPGPAMDYVILSLHLAGASSILGSINFITTIFNMRAPGMTLHKMPLFAWAILVTAFLLVLTLPVLAGAITMLLTDRNFGTTFYDAAGGGDPLLFQHLFWFFGHPEVYILILPAFGIISHIVSTFSRKPVFGYLGMAYAMVSIGVLGCIVWAHHMYTVGLSLNAQRYFVFATMVIAVPTGIKIFSWIATMWGGSISFRAPMIWAIGFIFVFTLGGVTGVVLANASADRQLHETYYVVAHFHYTMSLGAVFGVFAGFYYWFPKMTGYLYNETLSKLHFIVLFVGINLVFFPQHFLGLAGMPRRYIDYPDAFALWNYWSSVGAAIAGVSVLVFFYTVIEAFVRKRVAGDNPWGAGATTLEWTLPSPPPFHQFQTLPRITGSGHQ
;
A
#
# COMPACT_ATOMS: atom_id res chain seq x y z
N MET A 1 -21.50 -34.08 -47.23
CA MET A 1 -22.71 -33.77 -46.45
C MET A 1 -22.49 -34.21 -45.02
N ALA A 2 -22.38 -33.25 -44.11
CA ALA A 2 -22.72 -33.33 -42.68
C ALA A 2 -22.25 -32.00 -42.07
N SER A 3 -23.12 -30.99 -42.19
CA SER A 3 -22.99 -29.71 -41.53
C SER A 3 -23.09 -29.91 -40.02
N SER A 4 -21.98 -29.68 -39.31
CA SER A 4 -22.02 -29.52 -37.86
C SER A 4 -22.71 -28.18 -37.54
N PRO A 5 -23.76 -28.17 -36.72
CA PRO A 5 -24.49 -26.95 -36.41
C PRO A 5 -23.59 -26.01 -35.60
N THR A 6 -23.48 -24.78 -36.09
CA THR A 6 -23.07 -23.61 -35.31
C THR A 6 -23.97 -23.53 -34.08
N ALA A 7 -23.49 -24.00 -32.94
CA ALA A 7 -24.09 -23.71 -31.66
C ALA A 7 -23.90 -22.22 -31.40
N GLU A 8 -24.96 -21.44 -31.62
CA GLU A 8 -25.12 -20.10 -31.06
C GLU A 8 -24.90 -20.21 -29.55
N ALA A 9 -23.71 -19.84 -29.09
CA ALA A 9 -23.40 -19.74 -27.69
C ALA A 9 -24.26 -18.61 -27.11
N GLY A 10 -25.23 -18.97 -26.28
CA GLY A 10 -26.08 -18.02 -25.57
C GLY A 10 -25.21 -16.96 -24.91
N ALA A 11 -25.42 -15.71 -25.33
CA ALA A 11 -24.91 -14.55 -24.64
C ALA A 11 -25.50 -14.58 -23.22
N HIS A 12 -24.75 -15.09 -22.26
CA HIS A 12 -25.09 -14.89 -20.86
C HIS A 12 -25.10 -13.38 -20.63
N ASP A 13 -26.29 -12.83 -20.38
CA ASP A 13 -26.53 -11.41 -20.21
C ASP A 13 -25.50 -10.83 -19.23
N HIS A 14 -24.57 -10.02 -19.75
CA HIS A 14 -23.59 -9.35 -18.92
C HIS A 14 -24.34 -8.39 -18.00
N PRO A 15 -24.26 -8.55 -16.66
CA PRO A 15 -24.96 -7.63 -15.78
C PRO A 15 -24.40 -6.21 -16.01
N THR A 16 -25.31 -5.23 -16.12
CA THR A 16 -24.98 -3.82 -16.36
C THR A 16 -25.35 -2.96 -15.14
N GLY A 17 -24.81 -1.74 -15.11
CA GLY A 17 -25.11 -0.76 -14.05
C GLY A 17 -24.72 -1.23 -12.65
N LEU A 18 -25.52 -0.87 -11.65
CA LEU A 18 -25.25 -1.18 -10.23
C LEU A 18 -25.25 -2.69 -9.94
N ARG A 19 -26.08 -3.47 -10.63
CA ARG A 19 -26.18 -4.92 -10.42
C ARG A 19 -24.86 -5.63 -10.74
N ARG A 20 -24.12 -5.14 -11.74
CA ARG A 20 -22.79 -5.64 -12.13
C ARG A 20 -21.81 -5.60 -10.96
N PHE A 21 -21.82 -4.51 -10.21
CA PHE A 21 -20.81 -4.23 -9.20
C PHE A 21 -21.25 -4.69 -7.80
N LEU A 22 -22.48 -4.38 -7.40
CA LEU A 22 -23.00 -4.72 -6.06
C LEU A 22 -22.97 -6.23 -5.82
N PHE A 23 -23.46 -7.01 -6.79
CA PHE A 23 -23.60 -8.46 -6.67
C PHE A 23 -22.55 -9.22 -7.50
N SER A 24 -21.43 -8.57 -7.84
CA SER A 24 -20.42 -9.18 -8.70
C SER A 24 -19.80 -10.40 -8.03
N THR A 25 -19.66 -11.48 -8.78
CA THR A 25 -18.76 -12.59 -8.43
C THR A 25 -17.51 -12.61 -9.30
N ASN A 26 -17.34 -11.66 -10.22
CA ASN A 26 -16.21 -11.67 -11.12
C ASN A 26 -14.99 -10.98 -10.49
N HIS A 27 -13.84 -11.67 -10.45
CA HIS A 27 -12.61 -11.13 -9.86
C HIS A 27 -12.11 -9.82 -10.52
N LYS A 28 -12.40 -9.57 -11.81
CA LYS A 28 -12.00 -8.33 -12.51
C LYS A 28 -12.88 -7.15 -12.10
N ASP A 29 -14.18 -7.37 -11.97
CA ASP A 29 -15.10 -6.33 -11.48
C ASP A 29 -14.80 -5.97 -10.02
N ILE A 30 -14.60 -6.98 -9.16
CA ILE A 30 -14.21 -6.77 -7.76
C ILE A 30 -12.85 -6.07 -7.66
N GLY A 31 -11.86 -6.50 -8.46
CA GLY A 31 -10.56 -5.82 -8.53
C GLY A 31 -10.69 -4.36 -8.97
N THR A 32 -11.60 -4.06 -9.89
CA THR A 32 -11.89 -2.66 -10.30
C THR A 32 -12.48 -1.85 -9.16
N LEU A 33 -13.39 -2.43 -8.38
CA LEU A 33 -13.96 -1.78 -7.19
C LEU A 33 -12.90 -1.46 -6.14
N TYR A 34 -11.96 -2.37 -5.89
CA TYR A 34 -10.83 -2.11 -5.01
C TYR A 34 -9.93 -0.97 -5.52
N ILE A 35 -9.66 -0.89 -6.82
CA ILE A 35 -8.90 0.23 -7.41
C ILE A 35 -9.64 1.56 -7.24
N ILE A 36 -10.97 1.58 -7.45
CA ILE A 36 -11.78 2.79 -7.25
C ILE A 36 -11.73 3.23 -5.78
N LEU A 37 -11.93 2.30 -4.85
CA LEU A 37 -11.83 2.58 -3.41
C LEU A 37 -10.43 3.11 -3.06
N ALA A 38 -9.38 2.51 -3.62
CA ALA A 38 -8.00 2.94 -3.44
C ALA A 38 -7.75 4.38 -3.91
N VAL A 39 -8.34 4.76 -5.05
CA VAL A 39 -8.27 6.14 -5.57
C VAL A 39 -9.00 7.10 -4.64
N ILE A 40 -10.18 6.74 -4.14
CA ILE A 40 -10.94 7.59 -3.20
C ILE A 40 -10.17 7.79 -1.90
N GLY A 41 -9.77 6.70 -1.22
CA GLY A 41 -9.02 6.75 0.03
C GLY A 41 -7.67 7.44 -0.15
N GLY A 42 -6.97 7.15 -1.26
CA GLY A 42 -5.71 7.78 -1.62
C GLY A 42 -5.82 9.28 -1.87
N LEU A 43 -6.87 9.76 -2.52
CA LEU A 43 -7.09 11.19 -2.73
C LEU A 43 -7.36 11.92 -1.42
N VAL A 44 -8.22 11.37 -0.56
CA VAL A 44 -8.50 11.98 0.74
C VAL A 44 -7.23 12.02 1.59
N GLY A 45 -6.50 10.90 1.67
CA GLY A 45 -5.21 10.84 2.37
C GLY A 45 -4.18 11.82 1.80
N PHE A 46 -4.10 11.95 0.47
CA PHE A 46 -3.21 12.89 -0.20
C PHE A 46 -3.57 14.35 0.13
N LEU A 47 -4.85 14.72 0.07
CA LEU A 47 -5.31 16.07 0.41
C LEU A 47 -5.04 16.43 1.87
N MET A 48 -5.18 15.47 2.79
CA MET A 48 -4.78 15.66 4.19
C MET A 48 -3.27 15.91 4.32
N SER A 49 -2.44 15.18 3.56
CA SER A 49 -0.99 15.40 3.50
C SER A 49 -0.64 16.80 2.98
N MET A 50 -1.35 17.27 1.95
CA MET A 50 -1.20 18.62 1.42
C MET A 50 -1.53 19.68 2.47
N ALA A 51 -2.61 19.51 3.24
CA ALA A 51 -2.95 20.41 4.34
C ALA A 51 -1.87 20.44 5.42
N ILE A 52 -1.35 19.28 5.83
CA ILE A 52 -0.22 19.17 6.77
C ILE A 52 0.99 19.93 6.23
N ARG A 53 1.30 19.81 4.93
CA ARG A 53 2.47 20.50 4.36
C ARG A 53 2.26 22.00 4.18
N MET A 54 1.05 22.47 3.91
CA MET A 54 0.74 23.90 3.90
C MET A 54 0.90 24.53 5.29
N GLU A 55 0.49 23.81 6.35
CA GLU A 55 0.73 24.24 7.73
C GLU A 55 2.22 24.26 8.09
N LEU A 56 2.99 23.29 7.59
CA LEU A 56 4.40 23.25 7.89
C LEU A 56 5.27 24.03 6.87
N ALA A 57 4.71 24.95 6.08
CA ALA A 57 5.49 25.72 5.11
C ALA A 57 6.31 26.84 5.77
N HIS A 58 5.78 27.41 6.86
CA HIS A 58 6.41 28.47 7.65
C HIS A 58 6.22 28.18 9.15
N PRO A 59 7.14 28.66 10.02
CA PRO A 59 6.91 28.68 11.46
C PRO A 59 5.62 29.42 11.83
N GLY A 60 4.92 28.92 12.84
CA GLY A 60 3.60 29.38 13.28
C GLY A 60 2.50 28.34 13.05
N ILE A 61 1.27 28.73 13.42
CA ILE A 61 0.05 27.95 13.17
C ILE A 61 -0.89 28.82 12.33
N GLN A 62 -0.99 28.56 11.03
CA GLN A 62 -1.67 29.44 10.07
C GLN A 62 -2.82 28.80 9.27
N VAL A 63 -2.84 27.49 9.06
CA VAL A 63 -3.85 26.83 8.20
C VAL A 63 -4.96 26.18 9.03
N PHE A 64 -4.59 25.40 10.03
CA PHE A 64 -5.51 24.52 10.73
C PHE A 64 -6.57 25.20 11.60
N PRO A 65 -6.35 26.39 12.22
CA PRO A 65 -7.42 27.11 12.91
C PRO A 65 -8.57 27.49 11.96
N GLY A 66 -8.24 28.05 10.79
CA GLY A 66 -9.22 28.36 9.75
C GLY A 66 -9.87 27.11 9.16
N LEU A 67 -9.09 26.05 8.92
CA LEU A 67 -9.61 24.78 8.42
C LEU A 67 -10.56 24.10 9.42
N SER A 68 -10.26 24.18 10.72
CA SER A 68 -11.14 23.69 11.78
C SER A 68 -12.46 24.45 11.82
N SER A 69 -12.40 25.78 11.66
CA SER A 69 -13.61 26.59 11.55
C SER A 69 -14.45 26.20 10.34
N LEU A 70 -13.82 25.99 9.18
CA LEU A 70 -14.50 25.60 7.94
C LEU A 70 -15.15 24.21 8.02
N LEU A 71 -14.43 23.21 8.55
CA LEU A 71 -14.87 21.81 8.53
C LEU A 71 -15.76 21.44 9.72
N LEU A 72 -15.48 22.02 10.89
CA LEU A 72 -16.08 21.61 12.16
C LEU A 72 -16.86 22.75 12.84
N GLY A 73 -16.92 23.94 12.24
CA GLY A 73 -17.66 25.08 12.79
C GLY A 73 -17.05 25.66 14.07
N THR A 74 -15.78 25.40 14.35
CA THR A 74 -15.09 25.93 15.54
C THR A 74 -14.80 27.43 15.38
N ASP A 75 -14.51 28.11 16.49
CA ASP A 75 -14.02 29.49 16.48
C ASP A 75 -12.75 29.59 15.59
N PRO A 76 -12.73 30.48 14.57
CA PRO A 76 -11.58 30.64 13.66
C PRO A 76 -10.30 31.12 14.35
N THR A 77 -10.39 31.64 15.58
CA THR A 77 -9.25 32.04 16.40
C THR A 77 -8.76 30.94 17.35
N SER A 78 -9.47 29.80 17.42
CA SER A 78 -9.10 28.69 18.30
C SER A 78 -7.90 27.92 17.78
N VAL A 79 -6.74 28.24 18.33
CA VAL A 79 -5.49 27.53 18.04
C VAL A 79 -5.57 26.06 18.48
N ASP A 80 -6.20 25.78 19.62
CA ASP A 80 -6.27 24.41 20.15
C ASP A 80 -7.17 23.50 19.30
N ALA A 81 -8.24 24.04 18.71
CA ALA A 81 -9.02 23.32 17.71
C ALA A 81 -8.16 22.98 16.47
N GLY A 82 -7.35 23.94 16.00
CA GLY A 82 -6.40 23.71 14.91
C GLY A 82 -5.36 22.63 15.23
N LYS A 83 -4.74 22.68 16.41
CA LYS A 83 -3.79 21.66 16.89
C LYS A 83 -4.41 20.26 16.91
N ASN A 84 -5.63 20.14 17.41
CA ASN A 84 -6.34 18.85 17.43
C ASN A 84 -6.59 18.35 16.00
N LEU A 85 -7.13 19.20 15.12
CA LEU A 85 -7.43 18.80 13.74
C LEU A 85 -6.16 18.37 12.99
N TYR A 86 -5.01 19.00 13.24
CA TYR A 86 -3.73 18.59 12.68
C TYR A 86 -3.34 17.16 13.07
N ASN A 87 -3.48 16.82 14.36
CA ASN A 87 -3.21 15.48 14.86
C ASN A 87 -4.20 14.44 14.28
N VAL A 88 -5.48 14.81 14.16
CA VAL A 88 -6.50 13.99 13.50
C VAL A 88 -6.15 13.76 12.03
N PHE A 89 -5.71 14.80 11.30
CA PHE A 89 -5.31 14.68 9.89
C PHE A 89 -4.08 13.81 9.71
N ILE A 90 -3.06 13.92 10.58
CA ILE A 90 -1.90 13.02 10.54
C ILE A 90 -2.33 11.57 10.76
N THR A 91 -3.21 11.35 11.73
CA THR A 91 -3.71 10.01 12.07
C THR A 91 -4.48 9.41 10.90
N ALA A 92 -5.46 10.15 10.38
CA ALA A 92 -6.30 9.73 9.27
C ALA A 92 -5.48 9.57 7.98
N HIS A 93 -4.53 10.45 7.69
CA HIS A 93 -3.62 10.30 6.55
C HIS A 93 -2.90 8.95 6.57
N GLY A 94 -2.26 8.60 7.69
CA GLY A 94 -1.55 7.32 7.82
C GLY A 94 -2.47 6.11 7.63
N VAL A 95 -3.64 6.13 8.28
CA VAL A 95 -4.64 5.05 8.19
C VAL A 95 -5.18 4.91 6.76
N LEU A 96 -5.56 6.02 6.12
CA LEU A 96 -6.08 6.04 4.75
C LEU A 96 -5.06 5.55 3.74
N MET A 97 -3.80 6.00 3.83
CA MET A 97 -2.78 5.59 2.87
C MET A 97 -2.43 4.10 2.98
N ILE A 98 -2.32 3.56 4.20
CA ILE A 98 -1.98 2.14 4.41
C ILE A 98 -3.15 1.23 4.07
N PHE A 99 -4.29 1.39 4.76
CA PHE A 99 -5.40 0.44 4.73
C PHE A 99 -6.39 0.71 3.60
N PHE A 100 -6.46 1.94 3.09
CA PHE A 100 -7.49 2.34 2.12
C PHE A 100 -6.93 2.82 0.77
N MET A 101 -5.62 2.86 0.58
CA MET A 101 -4.97 3.14 -0.71
C MET A 101 -4.04 2.02 -1.14
N VAL A 102 -2.93 1.79 -0.41
CA VAL A 102 -1.88 0.87 -0.87
C VAL A 102 -2.34 -0.58 -0.84
N MET A 103 -2.86 -1.05 0.31
CA MET A 103 -3.35 -2.42 0.44
C MET A 103 -4.49 -2.72 -0.56
N PRO A 104 -5.52 -1.86 -0.70
CA PRO A 104 -6.58 -2.08 -1.69
C PRO A 104 -6.09 -2.02 -3.12
N ALA A 105 -5.16 -1.13 -3.49
CA ALA A 105 -4.66 -1.06 -4.87
C ALA A 105 -3.86 -2.32 -5.26
N LEU A 106 -2.89 -2.70 -4.44
CA LEU A 106 -1.93 -3.76 -4.78
C LEU A 106 -2.52 -5.17 -4.60
N ILE A 107 -3.23 -5.41 -3.50
CA ILE A 107 -3.75 -6.73 -3.14
C ILE A 107 -5.22 -6.82 -3.56
N GLY A 108 -6.05 -5.88 -3.10
CA GLY A 108 -7.46 -5.87 -3.47
C GLY A 108 -7.68 -5.71 -4.98
N GLY A 109 -6.90 -4.85 -5.64
CA GLY A 109 -7.11 -4.44 -7.02
C GLY A 109 -6.36 -5.29 -8.02
N PHE A 110 -5.03 -5.09 -8.09
CA PHE A 110 -4.19 -5.79 -9.05
C PHE A 110 -4.15 -7.30 -8.83
N ALA A 111 -4.09 -7.78 -7.59
CA ALA A 111 -4.06 -9.22 -7.37
C ALA A 111 -5.37 -9.90 -7.78
N ASN A 112 -6.53 -9.32 -7.44
CA ASN A 112 -7.81 -9.82 -7.92
C ASN A 112 -7.90 -9.81 -9.43
N TRP A 113 -7.46 -8.74 -10.10
CA TRP A 113 -7.45 -8.69 -11.55
C TRP A 113 -6.57 -9.78 -12.18
N PHE A 114 -5.31 -9.87 -11.73
CA PHE A 114 -4.27 -10.54 -12.50
C PHE A 114 -3.87 -11.91 -11.98
N VAL A 115 -4.01 -12.22 -10.69
CA VAL A 115 -3.59 -13.54 -10.18
C VAL A 115 -4.35 -14.68 -10.85
N PRO A 116 -5.69 -14.69 -10.95
CA PRO A 116 -6.40 -15.76 -11.63
C PRO A 116 -5.98 -15.89 -13.10
N ILE A 117 -5.79 -14.77 -13.79
CA ILE A 117 -5.38 -14.76 -15.20
C ILE A 117 -3.97 -15.35 -15.36
N MET A 118 -3.02 -14.87 -14.56
CA MET A 118 -1.61 -15.25 -14.60
C MET A 118 -1.38 -16.72 -14.30
N ILE A 119 -2.23 -17.33 -13.48
CA ILE A 119 -2.15 -18.77 -13.19
C ILE A 119 -3.03 -19.62 -14.10
N GLY A 120 -3.77 -19.03 -15.03
CA GLY A 120 -4.67 -19.73 -15.96
C GLY A 120 -5.98 -20.23 -15.33
N ALA A 121 -6.40 -19.66 -14.20
CA ALA A 121 -7.66 -19.97 -13.55
C ALA A 121 -8.83 -19.20 -14.20
N PRO A 122 -10.06 -19.77 -14.21
CA PRO A 122 -11.22 -19.08 -14.76
C PRO A 122 -11.74 -17.93 -13.88
N ASP A 123 -11.62 -18.06 -12.55
CA ASP A 123 -11.98 -17.08 -11.53
C ASP A 123 -11.23 -17.43 -10.21
N MET A 124 -11.53 -16.73 -9.12
CA MET A 124 -11.09 -17.04 -7.76
C MET A 124 -11.79 -18.30 -7.21
N ALA A 125 -11.16 -18.98 -6.24
CA ALA A 125 -11.70 -20.20 -5.60
C ALA A 125 -13.03 -19.96 -4.87
N PHE A 126 -13.19 -18.80 -4.24
CA PHE A 126 -14.40 -18.41 -3.52
C PHE A 126 -14.92 -17.06 -4.04
N PRO A 127 -15.64 -17.02 -5.18
CA PRO A 127 -16.07 -15.77 -5.80
C PRO A 127 -16.97 -14.89 -4.92
N ARG A 128 -17.89 -15.51 -4.15
CA ARG A 128 -18.78 -14.78 -3.23
C ARG A 128 -18.05 -14.28 -1.98
N LEU A 129 -17.06 -15.05 -1.51
CA LEU A 129 -16.19 -14.60 -0.41
C LEU A 129 -15.40 -13.36 -0.83
N ASN A 130 -14.96 -13.33 -2.08
CA ASN A 130 -14.28 -12.18 -2.64
C ASN A 130 -15.14 -10.90 -2.65
N ASN A 131 -16.43 -11.05 -2.92
CA ASN A 131 -17.39 -9.93 -2.92
C ASN A 131 -17.58 -9.37 -1.50
N ILE A 132 -17.82 -10.23 -0.50
CA ILE A 132 -18.00 -9.77 0.88
C ILE A 132 -16.70 -9.17 1.46
N SER A 133 -15.52 -9.68 1.08
CA SER A 133 -14.24 -9.05 1.42
C SER A 133 -14.22 -7.58 1.01
N PHE A 134 -14.60 -7.26 -0.23
CA PHE A 134 -14.65 -5.86 -0.68
C PHE A 134 -15.63 -5.01 0.14
N TRP A 135 -16.85 -5.49 0.38
CA TRP A 135 -17.87 -4.72 1.08
C TRP A 135 -17.54 -4.49 2.56
N LEU A 136 -16.86 -5.42 3.21
CA LEU A 136 -16.33 -5.21 4.56
C LEU A 136 -15.31 -4.06 4.60
N LEU A 137 -14.44 -3.96 3.59
CA LEU A 137 -13.50 -2.84 3.48
C LEU A 137 -14.20 -1.51 3.19
N ALA A 138 -15.25 -1.51 2.36
CA ALA A 138 -16.04 -0.31 2.11
C ALA A 138 -16.74 0.18 3.40
N ALA A 139 -17.32 -0.73 4.19
CA ALA A 139 -17.89 -0.41 5.50
C ALA A 139 -16.82 0.08 6.50
N SER A 140 -15.63 -0.51 6.47
CA SER A 140 -14.48 -0.08 7.25
C SER A 140 -14.08 1.37 6.96
N LEU A 141 -14.05 1.79 5.69
CA LEU A 141 -13.75 3.18 5.32
C LEU A 141 -14.78 4.15 5.91
N VAL A 142 -16.06 3.79 5.86
CA VAL A 142 -17.13 4.61 6.45
C VAL A 142 -16.89 4.82 7.95
N LEU A 143 -16.50 3.78 8.70
CA LEU A 143 -16.23 3.90 10.13
C LEU A 143 -15.03 4.82 10.43
N VAL A 144 -13.95 4.75 9.66
CA VAL A 144 -12.82 5.68 9.82
C VAL A 144 -13.20 7.11 9.48
N VAL A 145 -14.07 7.34 8.49
CA VAL A 145 -14.60 8.67 8.19
C VAL A 145 -15.48 9.18 9.34
N LEU A 146 -16.33 8.33 9.92
CA LEU A 146 -17.16 8.70 11.08
C LEU A 146 -16.33 9.09 12.30
N SER A 147 -15.15 8.46 12.49
CA SER A 147 -14.22 8.83 13.57
C SER A 147 -13.89 10.32 13.56
N LEU A 148 -13.71 10.94 12.38
CA LEU A 148 -13.34 12.36 12.22
C LEU A 148 -14.37 13.33 12.82
N PHE A 149 -15.63 12.90 12.90
CA PHE A 149 -16.76 13.73 13.33
C PHE A 149 -17.30 13.32 14.70
N ALA A 150 -16.76 12.26 15.30
CA ALA A 150 -17.14 11.79 16.62
C ALA A 150 -16.30 12.47 17.71
N GLU A 151 -16.81 12.53 18.94
CA GLU A 151 -16.05 13.07 20.08
C GLU A 151 -14.77 12.24 20.30
N GLY A 152 -13.66 12.93 20.49
CA GLY A 152 -12.32 12.36 20.62
C GLY A 152 -11.72 12.66 21.99
N ALA A 153 -10.73 13.54 22.01
CA ALA A 153 -10.20 14.10 23.26
C ALA A 153 -11.23 15.10 23.86
N PRO A 154 -11.15 15.43 25.17
CA PRO A 154 -12.10 16.32 25.80
C PRO A 154 -12.24 17.66 25.06
N GLY A 155 -13.46 18.00 24.64
CA GLY A 155 -13.76 19.23 23.91
C GLY A 155 -13.32 19.23 22.44
N SER A 156 -12.94 18.07 21.87
CA SER A 156 -12.52 17.96 20.48
C SER A 156 -13.18 16.79 19.73
N LEU A 157 -13.15 16.85 18.40
CA LEU A 157 -13.63 15.80 17.51
C LEU A 157 -12.45 15.07 16.88
N GLY A 158 -12.66 13.80 16.52
CA GLY A 158 -11.65 13.00 15.84
C GLY A 158 -10.66 12.32 16.77
N PHE A 159 -10.14 11.16 16.35
CA PHE A 159 -9.03 10.52 17.01
C PHE A 159 -7.69 11.07 16.48
N GLY A 160 -6.91 11.70 17.36
CA GLY A 160 -5.64 12.35 17.04
C GLY A 160 -4.39 11.66 17.64
N GLY A 161 -4.45 10.38 17.97
CA GLY A 161 -3.34 9.68 18.65
C GLY A 161 -2.24 9.10 17.74
N GLY A 162 -2.30 9.36 16.43
CA GLY A 162 -1.42 8.77 15.43
C GLY A 162 -1.84 7.37 14.99
N TRP A 163 -1.41 6.94 13.81
CA TRP A 163 -1.79 5.66 13.19
C TRP A 163 -1.30 4.40 13.93
N VAL A 164 -0.48 4.57 14.97
CA VAL A 164 0.03 3.49 15.81
C VAL A 164 -0.80 3.25 17.06
N PHE A 165 -1.77 4.11 17.36
CA PHE A 165 -2.80 3.89 18.39
C PHE A 165 -2.29 3.54 19.79
N TYR A 166 -1.12 4.05 20.20
CA TYR A 166 -0.53 3.66 21.48
C TYR A 166 -1.37 4.09 22.69
N PRO A 167 -1.69 3.16 23.61
CA PRO A 167 -2.02 3.49 24.98
C PRO A 167 -0.81 4.17 25.67
N PRO A 168 -1.04 5.08 26.63
CA PRO A 168 -2.34 5.45 27.20
C PRO A 168 -3.14 6.45 26.34
N LEU A 169 -2.57 7.02 25.27
CA LEU A 169 -3.22 8.08 24.50
C LEU A 169 -4.49 7.60 23.79
N SER A 170 -4.53 6.36 23.34
CA SER A 170 -5.72 5.73 22.73
C SER A 170 -6.73 5.16 23.75
N ALA A 171 -6.38 5.13 25.04
CA ALA A 171 -7.30 4.76 26.10
C ALA A 171 -8.18 5.94 26.52
N ASN A 172 -9.08 5.71 27.48
CA ASN A 172 -9.99 6.75 27.99
C ASN A 172 -9.27 7.94 28.63
N THR A 173 -8.02 7.76 29.07
CA THR A 173 -7.17 8.84 29.59
C THR A 173 -6.86 9.91 28.55
N GLY A 174 -6.68 9.52 27.29
CA GLY A 174 -6.34 10.45 26.20
C GLY A 174 -7.52 10.80 25.31
N HIS A 175 -8.29 9.81 24.87
CA HIS A 175 -9.42 9.97 23.96
C HIS A 175 -10.66 9.25 24.51
N PRO A 176 -11.36 9.81 25.53
CA PRO A 176 -12.52 9.17 26.14
C PRO A 176 -13.74 9.05 25.22
N GLY A 177 -13.84 9.85 24.16
CA GLY A 177 -14.96 9.79 23.22
C GLY A 177 -14.89 8.60 22.24
N PRO A 178 -15.98 8.32 21.51
CA PRO A 178 -16.11 7.15 20.63
C PRO A 178 -15.28 7.21 19.34
N ALA A 179 -14.58 8.31 19.05
CA ALA A 179 -13.76 8.43 17.84
C ALA A 179 -12.72 7.30 17.73
N MET A 180 -12.11 6.88 18.83
CA MET A 180 -11.17 5.74 18.81
C MET A 180 -11.90 4.40 18.63
N ASP A 181 -13.10 4.24 19.18
CA ASP A 181 -13.89 3.01 19.01
C ASP A 181 -14.30 2.80 17.55
N TYR A 182 -14.64 3.87 16.83
CA TYR A 182 -14.84 3.84 15.38
C TYR A 182 -13.60 3.37 14.62
N VAL A 183 -12.41 3.82 15.01
CA VAL A 183 -11.14 3.36 14.41
C VAL A 183 -10.92 1.88 14.70
N ILE A 184 -11.12 1.43 15.94
CA ILE A 184 -10.98 0.01 16.31
C ILE A 184 -11.93 -0.86 15.49
N LEU A 185 -13.21 -0.52 15.42
CA LEU A 185 -14.20 -1.29 14.66
C LEU A 185 -13.91 -1.26 13.15
N SER A 186 -13.44 -0.12 12.63
CA SER A 186 -12.97 -0.02 11.25
C SER A 186 -11.84 -1.01 10.95
N LEU A 187 -10.82 -1.07 11.79
CA LEU A 187 -9.67 -1.96 11.60
C LEU A 187 -10.04 -3.44 11.76
N HIS A 188 -11.02 -3.78 12.60
CA HIS A 188 -11.57 -5.14 12.63
C HIS A 188 -12.23 -5.53 11.29
N LEU A 189 -13.05 -4.65 10.71
CA LEU A 189 -13.68 -4.91 9.42
C LEU A 189 -12.65 -5.00 8.28
N ALA A 190 -11.66 -4.11 8.26
CA ALA A 190 -10.55 -4.17 7.30
C ALA A 190 -9.75 -5.47 7.45
N GLY A 191 -9.42 -5.86 8.68
CA GLY A 191 -8.73 -7.11 8.99
C GLY A 191 -9.51 -8.34 8.53
N ALA A 192 -10.82 -8.38 8.82
CA ALA A 192 -11.70 -9.45 8.34
C ALA A 192 -11.75 -9.53 6.81
N SER A 193 -11.90 -8.38 6.12
CA SER A 193 -11.81 -8.29 4.66
C SER A 193 -10.53 -8.96 4.13
N SER A 194 -9.39 -8.58 4.69
CA SER A 194 -8.06 -9.02 4.24
C SER A 194 -7.77 -10.49 4.56
N ILE A 195 -8.23 -11.02 5.70
CA ILE A 195 -8.11 -12.46 6.03
C ILE A 195 -8.91 -13.30 5.03
N LEU A 196 -10.18 -12.92 4.78
CA LEU A 196 -11.03 -13.63 3.84
C LEU A 196 -10.46 -13.61 2.41
N GLY A 197 -9.95 -12.44 1.97
CA GLY A 197 -9.28 -12.31 0.68
C GLY A 197 -8.01 -13.16 0.59
N SER A 198 -7.22 -13.20 1.65
CA SER A 198 -5.97 -13.98 1.70
C SER A 198 -6.21 -15.49 1.62
N ILE A 199 -7.20 -16.01 2.36
CA ILE A 199 -7.61 -17.42 2.26
C ILE A 199 -8.05 -17.76 0.83
N ASN A 200 -8.75 -16.83 0.17
CA ASN A 200 -9.18 -16.99 -1.21
C ASN A 200 -7.98 -17.03 -2.18
N PHE A 201 -7.02 -16.11 -2.05
CA PHE A 201 -5.79 -16.12 -2.86
C PHE A 201 -4.98 -17.40 -2.65
N ILE A 202 -4.76 -17.81 -1.41
CA ILE A 202 -4.01 -19.05 -1.09
C ILE A 202 -4.67 -20.24 -1.78
N THR A 203 -5.98 -20.41 -1.60
CA THR A 203 -6.73 -21.53 -2.17
C THR A 203 -6.69 -21.50 -3.71
N THR A 204 -6.90 -20.32 -4.30
CA THR A 204 -6.85 -20.12 -5.75
C THR A 204 -5.48 -20.48 -6.31
N ILE A 205 -4.42 -19.93 -5.72
CA ILE A 205 -3.04 -20.15 -6.16
C ILE A 205 -2.64 -21.61 -5.98
N PHE A 206 -3.01 -22.30 -4.90
CA PHE A 206 -2.61 -23.70 -4.72
C PHE A 206 -3.37 -24.70 -5.60
N ASN A 207 -4.67 -24.49 -5.79
CA ASN A 207 -5.55 -25.53 -6.32
C ASN A 207 -6.06 -25.28 -7.75
N MET A 208 -5.95 -24.05 -8.28
CA MET A 208 -6.57 -23.69 -9.56
C MET A 208 -5.59 -23.30 -10.68
N ARG A 209 -4.30 -23.57 -10.50
CA ARG A 209 -3.30 -23.31 -11.55
C ARG A 209 -3.53 -24.16 -12.78
N ALA A 210 -3.17 -23.60 -13.93
CA ALA A 210 -3.16 -24.26 -15.22
C ALA A 210 -2.33 -25.57 -15.19
N PRO A 211 -2.78 -26.62 -15.89
CA PRO A 211 -2.03 -27.86 -16.00
C PRO A 211 -0.59 -27.63 -16.48
N GLY A 212 0.38 -28.18 -15.75
CA GLY A 212 1.82 -28.03 -16.03
C GLY A 212 2.51 -26.85 -15.34
N MET A 213 1.75 -25.94 -14.71
CA MET A 213 2.30 -24.86 -13.88
C MET A 213 2.59 -25.34 -12.46
N THR A 214 3.82 -25.80 -12.22
CA THR A 214 4.31 -26.07 -10.86
C THR A 214 4.54 -24.75 -10.10
N LEU A 215 4.70 -24.82 -8.77
CA LEU A 215 5.02 -23.63 -7.96
C LEU A 215 6.25 -22.87 -8.49
N HIS A 216 7.29 -23.60 -8.89
CA HIS A 216 8.51 -23.03 -9.47
C HIS A 216 8.33 -22.52 -10.90
N LYS A 217 7.12 -22.54 -11.47
CA LYS A 217 6.80 -21.96 -12.77
C LYS A 217 5.80 -20.81 -12.71
N MET A 218 5.40 -20.38 -11.51
CA MET A 218 4.42 -19.30 -11.35
C MET A 218 5.03 -17.92 -11.62
N PRO A 219 4.27 -16.99 -12.20
CA PRO A 219 4.67 -15.58 -12.32
C PRO A 219 5.12 -14.99 -10.97
N LEU A 220 6.19 -14.18 -10.95
CA LEU A 220 6.72 -13.58 -9.72
C LEU A 220 5.70 -12.72 -8.95
N PHE A 221 4.74 -12.10 -9.64
CA PHE A 221 3.62 -11.42 -8.98
C PHE A 221 2.70 -12.39 -8.23
N ALA A 222 2.38 -13.56 -8.78
CA ALA A 222 1.61 -14.58 -8.06
C ALA A 222 2.37 -15.11 -6.84
N TRP A 223 3.69 -15.28 -6.93
CA TRP A 223 4.54 -15.57 -5.77
C TRP A 223 4.48 -14.48 -4.69
N ALA A 224 4.59 -13.22 -5.10
CA ALA A 224 4.49 -12.09 -4.18
C ALA A 224 3.16 -12.07 -3.42
N ILE A 225 2.05 -12.28 -4.14
CA ILE A 225 0.71 -12.35 -3.53
C ILE A 225 0.58 -13.56 -2.62
N LEU A 226 1.14 -14.72 -2.99
CA LEU A 226 1.11 -15.91 -2.14
C LEU A 226 1.79 -15.67 -0.79
N VAL A 227 3.00 -15.10 -0.79
CA VAL A 227 3.72 -14.77 0.46
C VAL A 227 2.93 -13.73 1.26
N THR A 228 2.43 -12.69 0.59
CA THR A 228 1.63 -11.63 1.22
C THR A 228 0.37 -12.18 1.90
N ALA A 229 -0.35 -13.09 1.25
CA ALA A 229 -1.55 -13.71 1.80
C ALA A 229 -1.27 -14.54 3.05
N PHE A 230 -0.15 -15.27 3.09
CA PHE A 230 0.25 -15.99 4.31
C PHE A 230 0.61 -15.05 5.46
N LEU A 231 1.32 -13.95 5.18
CA LEU A 231 1.61 -12.94 6.19
C LEU A 231 0.33 -12.35 6.78
N LEU A 232 -0.63 -11.97 5.94
CA LEU A 232 -1.91 -11.40 6.38
C LEU A 232 -2.69 -12.36 7.29
N VAL A 233 -2.78 -13.64 6.94
CA VAL A 233 -3.45 -14.65 7.78
C VAL A 233 -2.74 -14.85 9.12
N LEU A 234 -1.40 -14.72 9.14
CA LEU A 234 -0.60 -14.88 10.35
C LEU A 234 -0.67 -13.66 11.28
N THR A 235 -0.65 -12.44 10.73
CA THR A 235 -0.36 -11.22 11.51
C THR A 235 -1.61 -10.44 11.89
N LEU A 236 -2.64 -10.42 11.06
CA LEU A 236 -3.88 -9.69 11.35
C LEU A 236 -4.62 -10.17 12.60
N PRO A 237 -4.67 -11.47 12.93
CA PRO A 237 -5.26 -11.91 14.19
C PRO A 237 -4.58 -11.31 15.43
N VAL A 238 -3.28 -11.03 15.36
CA VAL A 238 -2.53 -10.40 16.46
C VAL A 238 -2.92 -8.93 16.62
N LEU A 239 -3.06 -8.19 15.50
CA LEU A 239 -3.61 -6.83 15.54
C LEU A 239 -5.01 -6.83 16.15
N ALA A 240 -5.90 -7.69 15.64
CA ALA A 240 -7.28 -7.81 16.11
C ALA A 240 -7.34 -8.07 17.62
N GLY A 241 -6.48 -8.96 18.14
CA GLY A 241 -6.32 -9.18 19.58
C GLY A 241 -5.89 -7.92 20.33
N ALA A 242 -4.90 -7.19 19.82
CA ALA A 242 -4.41 -5.96 20.44
C ALA A 242 -5.49 -4.88 20.55
N ILE A 243 -6.20 -4.62 19.46
CA ILE A 243 -7.26 -3.60 19.44
C ILE A 243 -8.55 -4.07 20.12
N THR A 244 -8.81 -5.38 20.23
CA THR A 244 -9.92 -5.93 21.04
C THR A 244 -9.66 -5.70 22.52
N MET A 245 -8.45 -6.00 23.01
CA MET A 245 -8.08 -5.71 24.41
C MET A 245 -8.19 -4.21 24.72
N LEU A 246 -7.80 -3.35 23.76
CA LEU A 246 -7.97 -1.91 23.91
C LEU A 246 -9.45 -1.50 23.94
N LEU A 247 -10.29 -2.11 23.10
CA LEU A 247 -11.74 -1.88 23.10
C LEU A 247 -12.36 -2.26 24.44
N THR A 248 -11.91 -3.38 25.04
CA THR A 248 -12.40 -3.82 26.34
C THR A 248 -11.90 -2.95 27.49
N ASP A 249 -10.68 -2.43 27.41
CA ASP A 249 -10.17 -1.48 28.40
C ASP A 249 -10.99 -0.18 28.36
N ARG A 250 -11.39 0.25 27.17
CA ARG A 250 -12.19 1.46 26.98
C ARG A 250 -13.66 1.31 27.40
N ASN A 251 -14.28 0.17 27.14
CA ASN A 251 -15.75 0.03 27.22
C ASN A 251 -16.25 -0.98 28.26
N PHE A 252 -15.40 -1.89 28.75
CA PHE A 252 -15.81 -3.01 29.61
C PHE A 252 -15.02 -3.10 30.92
N GLY A 253 -14.16 -2.13 31.20
CA GLY A 253 -13.44 -2.03 32.47
C GLY A 253 -12.32 -3.06 32.64
N THR A 254 -11.81 -3.64 31.56
CA THR A 254 -10.55 -4.41 31.61
C THR A 254 -9.35 -3.48 31.76
N THR A 255 -8.20 -4.02 32.11
CA THR A 255 -6.98 -3.25 32.38
C THR A 255 -5.75 -3.87 31.72
N PHE A 256 -5.85 -4.32 30.46
CA PHE A 256 -4.72 -4.93 29.73
C PHE A 256 -3.55 -3.96 29.53
N TYR A 257 -3.84 -2.70 29.21
CA TYR A 257 -2.86 -1.66 28.91
C TYR A 257 -2.83 -0.54 29.94
N ASP A 258 -3.72 -0.54 30.92
CA ASP A 258 -3.74 0.44 32.00
C ASP A 258 -2.80 0.03 33.14
N ALA A 259 -1.69 0.76 33.27
CA ALA A 259 -0.70 0.54 34.33
C ALA A 259 -1.29 0.73 35.74
N ALA A 260 -2.29 1.59 35.93
CA ALA A 260 -2.93 1.78 37.23
C ALA A 260 -3.72 0.53 37.66
N GLY A 261 -4.26 -0.21 36.70
CA GLY A 261 -4.95 -1.48 36.88
C GLY A 261 -4.06 -2.73 36.75
N GLY A 262 -2.73 -2.57 36.73
CA GLY A 262 -1.76 -3.67 36.63
C GLY A 262 -1.43 -4.14 35.21
N GLY A 263 -1.95 -3.47 34.18
CA GLY A 263 -1.64 -3.70 32.76
C GLY A 263 -0.30 -3.12 32.32
N ASP A 264 0.06 -3.36 31.05
CA ASP A 264 1.32 -2.89 30.46
C ASP A 264 1.09 -2.21 29.10
N PRO A 265 1.27 -0.88 28.98
CA PRO A 265 1.21 -0.18 27.69
C PRO A 265 2.23 -0.70 26.65
N LEU A 266 3.37 -1.25 27.07
CA LEU A 266 4.38 -1.81 26.16
C LEU A 266 3.91 -3.12 25.51
N LEU A 267 3.01 -3.86 26.16
CA LEU A 267 2.36 -5.02 25.55
C LEU A 267 1.65 -4.62 24.25
N PHE A 268 0.95 -3.49 24.25
CA PHE A 268 0.30 -2.98 23.04
C PHE A 268 1.33 -2.75 21.92
N GLN A 269 2.46 -2.11 22.23
CA GLN A 269 3.50 -1.84 21.23
C GLN A 269 4.09 -3.13 20.65
N HIS A 270 4.35 -4.14 21.48
CA HIS A 270 4.83 -5.43 21.00
C HIS A 270 3.84 -6.10 20.04
N LEU A 271 2.55 -6.13 20.39
CA LEU A 271 1.51 -6.76 19.56
C LEU A 271 1.26 -5.95 18.28
N PHE A 272 1.19 -4.62 18.40
CA PHE A 272 1.01 -3.73 17.26
C PHE A 272 2.16 -3.88 16.28
N TRP A 273 3.42 -3.88 16.72
CA TRP A 273 4.56 -4.00 15.81
C TRP A 273 4.77 -5.42 15.28
N PHE A 274 4.41 -6.45 16.04
CA PHE A 274 4.37 -7.82 15.52
C PHE A 274 3.46 -7.91 14.28
N PHE A 275 2.36 -7.16 14.26
CA PHE A 275 1.58 -6.94 13.05
C PHE A 275 2.24 -5.95 12.09
N GLY A 276 2.58 -4.77 12.59
CA GLY A 276 2.88 -3.57 11.80
C GLY A 276 4.15 -3.69 10.99
N HIS A 277 5.14 -4.45 11.44
CA HIS A 277 6.35 -4.66 10.65
C HIS A 277 6.17 -5.67 9.51
N PRO A 278 5.59 -6.86 9.71
CA PRO A 278 5.13 -7.69 8.60
C PRO A 278 4.19 -6.97 7.63
N GLU A 279 3.33 -6.07 8.14
CA GLU A 279 2.44 -5.25 7.32
C GLU A 279 3.20 -4.39 6.32
N VAL A 280 4.33 -3.78 6.71
CA VAL A 280 5.12 -3.01 5.72
C VAL A 280 5.65 -3.88 4.58
N TYR A 281 5.89 -5.18 4.82
CA TYR A 281 6.26 -6.13 3.77
C TYR A 281 5.06 -6.57 2.93
N ILE A 282 3.90 -6.77 3.55
CA ILE A 282 2.63 -7.03 2.85
C ILE A 282 2.36 -5.94 1.80
N LEU A 283 2.66 -4.68 2.13
CA LEU A 283 2.47 -3.56 1.20
C LEU A 283 3.49 -3.53 0.05
N ILE A 284 4.75 -3.92 0.27
CA ILE A 284 5.80 -3.78 -0.76
C ILE A 284 6.01 -5.04 -1.62
N LEU A 285 5.76 -6.23 -1.10
CA LEU A 285 5.98 -7.49 -1.82
C LEU A 285 5.21 -7.55 -3.15
N PRO A 286 3.91 -7.20 -3.22
CA PRO A 286 3.17 -7.17 -4.49
C PRO A 286 3.80 -6.20 -5.50
N ALA A 287 4.22 -5.01 -5.06
CA ALA A 287 4.91 -4.05 -5.91
C ALA A 287 6.19 -4.65 -6.49
N PHE A 288 6.99 -5.38 -5.69
CA PHE A 288 8.14 -6.10 -6.24
C PHE A 288 7.77 -7.11 -7.33
N GLY A 289 6.63 -7.80 -7.19
CA GLY A 289 6.12 -8.70 -8.22
C GLY A 289 5.78 -7.97 -9.53
N ILE A 290 5.09 -6.83 -9.42
CA ILE A 290 4.77 -5.94 -10.56
C ILE A 290 6.05 -5.47 -11.25
N ILE A 291 7.01 -4.94 -10.49
CA ILE A 291 8.28 -4.43 -11.02
C ILE A 291 9.06 -5.54 -11.74
N SER A 292 9.05 -6.76 -11.21
CA SER A 292 9.73 -7.89 -11.85
C SER A 292 9.19 -8.18 -13.25
N HIS A 293 7.87 -8.14 -13.43
CA HIS A 293 7.22 -8.35 -14.73
C HIS A 293 7.51 -7.21 -15.71
N ILE A 294 7.45 -5.96 -15.24
CA ILE A 294 7.71 -4.79 -16.08
C ILE A 294 9.17 -4.79 -16.55
N VAL A 295 10.12 -5.02 -15.63
CA VAL A 295 11.54 -5.06 -15.95
C VAL A 295 11.84 -6.16 -16.97
N SER A 296 11.29 -7.36 -16.78
CA SER A 296 11.41 -8.48 -17.72
C SER A 296 10.87 -8.11 -19.11
N THR A 297 9.64 -7.58 -19.13
CA THR A 297 8.90 -7.27 -20.36
C THR A 297 9.63 -6.25 -21.22
N PHE A 298 10.02 -5.12 -20.63
CA PHE A 298 10.64 -4.05 -21.38
C PHE A 298 12.15 -4.22 -21.58
N SER A 299 12.78 -5.19 -20.90
CA SER A 299 14.16 -5.62 -21.20
C SER A 299 14.22 -6.74 -22.25
N ARG A 300 13.07 -7.34 -22.59
CA ARG A 300 12.94 -8.51 -23.48
C ARG A 300 13.84 -9.67 -23.07
N LYS A 301 13.95 -9.88 -21.75
CA LYS A 301 14.78 -10.91 -21.15
C LYS A 301 14.05 -11.54 -19.97
N PRO A 302 14.17 -12.85 -19.76
CA PRO A 302 13.71 -13.48 -18.53
C PRO A 302 14.35 -12.84 -17.31
N VAL A 303 13.62 -12.86 -16.19
CA VAL A 303 14.12 -12.34 -14.92
C VAL A 303 15.36 -13.12 -14.48
N PHE A 304 16.44 -12.39 -14.19
CA PHE A 304 17.69 -12.96 -13.72
C PHE A 304 17.51 -13.55 -12.30
N GLY A 305 17.83 -14.83 -12.16
CA GLY A 305 17.73 -15.50 -10.86
C GLY A 305 16.30 -15.63 -10.34
N TYR A 306 15.34 -15.97 -11.21
CA TYR A 306 13.92 -16.14 -10.86
C TYR A 306 13.70 -16.91 -9.53
N LEU A 307 14.32 -18.08 -9.34
CA LEU A 307 14.18 -18.84 -8.08
C LEU A 307 14.76 -18.06 -6.89
N GLY A 308 15.90 -17.41 -7.07
CA GLY A 308 16.49 -16.54 -6.04
C GLY A 308 15.55 -15.40 -5.65
N MET A 309 14.83 -14.81 -6.60
CA MET A 309 13.84 -13.77 -6.31
C MET A 309 12.59 -14.30 -5.62
N ALA A 310 12.11 -15.48 -6.00
CA ALA A 310 10.98 -16.14 -5.34
C ALA A 310 11.32 -16.46 -3.88
N TYR A 311 12.46 -17.10 -3.63
CA TYR A 311 12.93 -17.40 -2.28
C TYR A 311 13.30 -16.15 -1.49
N ALA A 312 13.81 -15.10 -2.13
CA ALA A 312 14.02 -13.82 -1.45
C ALA A 312 12.70 -13.24 -0.89
N MET A 313 11.57 -13.37 -1.61
CA MET A 313 10.26 -12.95 -1.07
C MET A 313 9.84 -13.79 0.13
N VAL A 314 10.01 -15.12 0.06
CA VAL A 314 9.72 -16.01 1.18
C VAL A 314 10.58 -15.64 2.40
N SER A 315 11.89 -15.43 2.21
CA SER A 315 12.81 -15.01 3.27
C SER A 315 12.42 -13.67 3.89
N ILE A 316 12.03 -12.68 3.08
CA ILE A 316 11.53 -11.39 3.57
C ILE A 316 10.29 -11.60 4.44
N GLY A 317 9.35 -12.44 4.00
CA GLY A 317 8.14 -12.73 4.77
C GLY A 317 8.46 -13.38 6.13
N VAL A 318 9.26 -14.45 6.14
CA VAL A 318 9.62 -15.15 7.38
C VAL A 318 10.41 -14.25 8.33
N LEU A 319 11.44 -13.57 7.82
CA LEU A 319 12.27 -12.70 8.65
C LEU A 319 11.48 -11.49 9.15
N GLY A 320 10.51 -10.99 8.38
CA GLY A 320 9.67 -9.87 8.79
C GLY A 320 8.86 -10.13 10.05
N CYS A 321 8.50 -11.39 10.33
CA CYS A 321 7.79 -11.78 11.55
C CYS A 321 8.70 -11.86 12.80
N ILE A 322 10.02 -11.72 12.67
CA ILE A 322 10.96 -11.88 13.79
C ILE A 322 11.81 -10.63 14.09
N VAL A 323 11.48 -9.48 13.50
CA VAL A 323 12.29 -8.25 13.67
C VAL A 323 11.52 -7.04 14.23
N TRP A 324 10.24 -7.21 14.58
CA TRP A 324 9.32 -6.11 14.86
C TRP A 324 9.79 -5.11 15.94
N ALA A 325 10.54 -5.57 16.94
CA ALA A 325 10.92 -4.72 18.06
C ALA A 325 12.00 -3.67 17.71
N HIS A 326 12.49 -3.64 16.47
CA HIS A 326 13.32 -2.50 16.03
C HIS A 326 12.56 -1.17 16.02
N HIS A 327 11.23 -1.18 16.03
CA HIS A 327 10.41 0.03 16.22
C HIS A 327 10.34 0.50 17.67
N MET A 328 10.98 -0.24 18.59
CA MET A 328 10.82 -0.09 20.04
C MET A 328 12.17 0.14 20.74
N TYR A 329 13.24 0.53 20.04
CA TYR A 329 14.57 0.64 20.64
C TYR A 329 14.68 1.65 21.79
N THR A 330 13.76 2.61 21.86
CA THR A 330 13.71 3.66 22.87
C THR A 330 12.81 3.34 24.07
N VAL A 331 12.11 2.20 24.08
CA VAL A 331 11.16 1.85 25.17
C VAL A 331 11.82 1.17 26.38
N GLY A 332 13.15 1.05 26.37
CA GLY A 332 13.91 0.42 27.46
C GLY A 332 14.14 -1.08 27.32
N LEU A 333 14.12 -1.63 26.09
CA LEU A 333 14.46 -3.04 25.85
C LEU A 333 15.84 -3.40 26.39
N SER A 334 16.00 -4.63 26.89
CA SER A 334 17.30 -5.13 27.37
C SER A 334 18.35 -5.11 26.27
N LEU A 335 19.64 -4.95 26.65
CA LEU A 335 20.74 -4.92 25.68
C LEU A 335 20.81 -6.20 24.82
N ASN A 336 20.48 -7.36 25.40
CA ASN A 336 20.46 -8.63 24.67
C ASN A 336 19.34 -8.67 23.62
N ALA A 337 18.14 -8.18 23.96
CA ALA A 337 17.05 -8.07 22.99
C ALA A 337 17.45 -7.12 21.86
N GLN A 338 18.01 -5.95 22.17
CA GLN A 338 18.45 -5.00 21.16
C GLN A 338 19.49 -5.61 20.20
N ARG A 339 20.50 -6.33 20.72
CA ARG A 339 21.51 -7.01 19.87
C ARG A 339 20.88 -8.00 18.89
N TYR A 340 19.91 -8.79 19.36
CA TYR A 340 19.17 -9.70 18.50
C TYR A 340 18.42 -8.96 17.39
N PHE A 341 17.61 -7.96 17.74
CA PHE A 341 16.79 -7.24 16.76
C PHE A 341 17.63 -6.42 15.78
N VAL A 342 18.75 -5.84 16.20
CA VAL A 342 19.70 -5.16 15.30
C VAL A 342 20.25 -6.15 14.27
N PHE A 343 20.78 -7.29 14.73
CA PHE A 343 21.33 -8.31 13.84
C PHE A 343 20.26 -8.86 12.87
N ALA A 344 19.11 -9.27 13.39
CA ALA A 344 18.05 -9.86 12.58
C ALA A 344 17.50 -8.86 11.55
N THR A 345 17.35 -7.58 11.90
CA THR A 345 16.91 -6.54 10.96
C THR A 345 17.93 -6.31 9.85
N MET A 346 19.24 -6.28 10.18
CA MET A 346 20.30 -6.13 9.18
C MET A 346 20.32 -7.31 8.18
N VAL A 347 20.01 -8.53 8.62
CA VAL A 347 19.94 -9.71 7.73
C VAL A 347 18.86 -9.55 6.65
N ILE A 348 17.74 -8.86 6.92
CA ILE A 348 16.66 -8.66 5.92
C ILE A 348 17.12 -7.81 4.73
N ALA A 349 18.13 -6.95 4.92
CA ALA A 349 18.69 -6.17 3.82
C ALA A 349 19.27 -7.09 2.71
N VAL A 350 19.70 -8.31 3.05
CA VAL A 350 20.31 -9.25 2.09
C VAL A 350 19.30 -9.77 1.05
N PRO A 351 18.16 -10.41 1.42
CA PRO A 351 17.14 -10.79 0.45
C PRO A 351 16.62 -9.62 -0.39
N THR A 352 16.49 -8.44 0.22
CA THR A 352 16.06 -7.22 -0.49
C THR A 352 17.11 -6.80 -1.53
N GLY A 353 18.38 -6.83 -1.17
CA GLY A 353 19.50 -6.56 -2.07
C GLY A 353 19.54 -7.54 -3.25
N ILE A 354 19.32 -8.84 -3.01
CA ILE A 354 19.24 -9.86 -4.08
C ILE A 354 18.23 -9.43 -5.14
N LYS A 355 17.05 -8.94 -4.75
CA LYS A 355 16.02 -8.50 -5.70
C LYS A 355 16.46 -7.28 -6.51
N ILE A 356 17.07 -6.28 -5.87
CA ILE A 356 17.58 -5.08 -6.55
C ILE A 356 18.63 -5.46 -7.59
N PHE A 357 19.61 -6.28 -7.22
CA PHE A 357 20.63 -6.76 -8.15
C PHE A 357 20.06 -7.65 -9.25
N SER A 358 19.08 -8.49 -8.96
CA SER A 358 18.38 -9.28 -9.98
C SER A 358 17.66 -8.41 -11.01
N TRP A 359 16.99 -7.32 -10.62
CA TRP A 359 16.38 -6.40 -11.59
C TRP A 359 17.43 -5.71 -12.46
N ILE A 360 18.54 -5.24 -11.86
CA ILE A 360 19.65 -4.64 -12.60
C ILE A 360 20.27 -5.63 -13.59
N ALA A 361 20.51 -6.87 -13.16
CA ALA A 361 21.04 -7.94 -14.01
C ALA A 361 20.06 -8.36 -15.13
N THR A 362 18.74 -8.27 -14.88
CA THR A 362 17.72 -8.50 -15.90
C THR A 362 17.83 -7.46 -17.01
N MET A 363 17.93 -6.18 -16.65
CA MET A 363 18.11 -5.06 -17.59
C MET A 363 19.44 -5.14 -18.35
N TRP A 364 20.52 -5.56 -17.67
CA TRP A 364 21.85 -5.63 -18.26
C TRP A 364 21.89 -6.53 -19.51
N GLY A 365 22.37 -5.99 -20.64
CA GLY A 365 22.43 -6.73 -21.91
C GLY A 365 21.06 -7.06 -22.52
N GLY A 366 19.97 -6.47 -22.00
CA GLY A 366 18.64 -6.52 -22.61
C GLY A 366 18.43 -5.44 -23.67
N SER A 367 17.33 -5.57 -24.43
CA SER A 367 16.91 -4.55 -25.39
C SER A 367 15.84 -3.66 -24.75
N ILE A 368 16.31 -2.69 -23.95
CA ILE A 368 15.45 -1.88 -23.07
C ILE A 368 14.59 -0.89 -23.87
N SER A 369 13.28 -0.94 -23.66
CA SER A 369 12.34 0.07 -24.16
C SER A 369 11.86 0.97 -23.02
N PHE A 370 12.15 2.27 -23.11
CA PHE A 370 11.73 3.29 -22.13
C PHE A 370 10.28 3.73 -22.34
N ARG A 371 9.37 2.75 -22.29
CA ARG A 371 7.93 3.02 -22.14
C ARG A 371 7.63 3.50 -20.73
N ALA A 372 6.50 4.16 -20.53
CA ALA A 372 6.11 4.70 -19.23
C ALA A 372 6.22 3.68 -18.09
N PRO A 373 5.71 2.44 -18.18
CA PRO A 373 5.81 1.48 -17.08
C PRO A 373 7.27 1.18 -16.70
N MET A 374 8.16 1.07 -17.69
CA MET A 374 9.58 0.84 -17.46
C MET A 374 10.26 2.02 -16.75
N ILE A 375 9.89 3.26 -17.09
CA ILE A 375 10.40 4.45 -16.41
C ILE A 375 9.94 4.48 -14.95
N TRP A 376 8.67 4.15 -14.69
CA TRP A 376 8.16 4.00 -13.32
C TRP A 376 8.88 2.89 -12.54
N ALA A 377 9.20 1.76 -13.19
CA ALA A 377 9.96 0.68 -12.58
C ALA A 377 11.40 1.07 -12.24
N ILE A 378 12.08 1.83 -13.11
CA ILE A 378 13.42 2.37 -12.82
C ILE A 378 13.34 3.37 -11.66
N GLY A 379 12.34 4.27 -11.67
CA GLY A 379 12.10 5.20 -10.57
C GLY A 379 11.85 4.48 -9.25
N PHE A 380 11.07 3.41 -9.26
CA PHE A 380 10.87 2.52 -8.10
C PHE A 380 12.21 1.99 -7.58
N ILE A 381 13.02 1.38 -8.44
CA ILE A 381 14.32 0.81 -8.04
C ILE A 381 15.20 1.88 -7.40
N PHE A 382 15.20 3.10 -7.96
CA PHE A 382 15.97 4.23 -7.44
C PHE A 382 15.49 4.67 -6.04
N VAL A 383 14.22 5.07 -5.91
CA VAL A 383 13.70 5.62 -4.64
C VAL A 383 13.71 4.57 -3.53
N PHE A 384 13.43 3.31 -3.88
CA PHE A 384 13.45 2.21 -2.94
C PHE A 384 14.86 1.90 -2.46
N THR A 385 15.87 1.95 -3.35
CA THR A 385 17.28 1.76 -2.95
C THR A 385 17.75 2.87 -2.03
N LEU A 386 17.44 4.14 -2.36
CA LEU A 386 17.81 5.28 -1.53
C LEU A 386 17.18 5.18 -0.13
N GLY A 387 15.88 4.87 -0.07
CA GLY A 387 15.19 4.61 1.19
C GLY A 387 15.79 3.42 1.95
N GLY A 388 16.12 2.33 1.25
CA GLY A 388 16.68 1.12 1.86
C GLY A 388 18.00 1.39 2.60
N VAL A 389 18.88 2.21 2.03
CA VAL A 389 20.15 2.60 2.67
C VAL A 389 19.91 3.35 3.98
N THR A 390 18.93 4.25 4.03
CA THR A 390 18.55 4.95 5.28
C THR A 390 17.93 4.00 6.32
N GLY A 391 17.30 2.91 5.88
CA GLY A 391 16.78 1.87 6.77
C GLY A 391 17.87 1.07 7.47
N VAL A 392 19.00 0.85 6.81
CA VAL A 392 20.18 0.22 7.44
C VAL A 392 20.73 1.09 8.57
N VAL A 393 20.63 2.43 8.45
CA VAL A 393 20.99 3.35 9.53
C VAL A 393 20.03 3.19 10.71
N LEU A 394 18.71 3.20 10.47
CA LEU A 394 17.70 3.04 11.53
C LEU A 394 17.66 1.63 12.15
N ALA A 395 18.12 0.61 11.43
CA ALA A 395 18.28 -0.74 11.98
C ALA A 395 19.33 -0.79 13.11
N ASN A 396 20.24 0.19 13.17
CA ASN A 396 21.22 0.32 14.25
C ASN A 396 20.61 1.06 15.45
N ALA A 397 20.39 0.34 16.54
CA ALA A 397 19.79 0.88 17.76
C ALA A 397 20.53 2.10 18.36
N SER A 398 21.84 2.23 18.15
CA SER A 398 22.60 3.39 18.65
C SER A 398 22.29 4.67 17.87
N ALA A 399 22.22 4.57 16.54
CA ALA A 399 21.82 5.67 15.67
C ALA A 399 20.34 5.97 15.85
N ASP A 400 19.50 4.94 15.95
CA ASP A 400 18.05 5.10 16.12
C ASP A 400 17.74 5.92 17.38
N ARG A 401 18.44 5.75 18.51
CA ARG A 401 18.19 6.59 19.72
C ARG A 401 18.16 8.10 19.45
N GLN A 402 18.97 8.60 18.52
CA GLN A 402 18.99 10.01 18.15
C GLN A 402 17.95 10.35 17.05
N LEU A 403 17.68 9.40 16.17
CA LEU A 403 16.80 9.60 15.00
C LEU A 403 15.35 9.17 15.25
N HIS A 404 15.09 8.46 16.35
CA HIS A 404 13.82 7.86 16.69
C HIS A 404 12.73 8.93 16.77
N GLU A 405 11.59 8.69 16.12
CA GLU A 405 10.48 9.64 16.05
C GLU A 405 10.86 11.03 15.47
N THR A 406 11.98 11.17 14.78
CA THR A 406 12.30 12.40 14.02
C THR A 406 11.78 12.32 12.58
N TYR A 407 11.91 13.43 11.86
CA TYR A 407 11.66 13.47 10.41
C TYR A 407 12.57 12.52 9.61
N TYR A 408 13.65 11.99 10.18
CA TYR A 408 14.49 10.99 9.50
C TYR A 408 13.72 9.68 9.30
N VAL A 409 12.99 9.23 10.33
CA VAL A 409 12.14 8.04 10.26
C VAL A 409 10.98 8.28 9.28
N VAL A 410 10.39 9.49 9.29
CA VAL A 410 9.35 9.88 8.33
C VAL A 410 9.88 9.78 6.90
N ALA A 411 11.04 10.38 6.62
CA ALA A 411 11.65 10.38 5.29
C ALA A 411 12.02 8.96 4.83
N HIS A 412 12.68 8.18 5.68
CA HIS A 412 13.03 6.79 5.41
C HIS A 412 11.80 5.95 5.01
N PHE A 413 10.76 6.02 5.85
CA PHE A 413 9.53 5.26 5.65
C PHE A 413 8.78 5.70 4.39
N HIS A 414 8.75 7.01 4.11
CA HIS A 414 8.13 7.50 2.88
C HIS A 414 8.93 7.10 1.64
N TYR A 415 10.26 7.09 1.65
CA TYR A 415 11.03 6.58 0.51
C TYR A 415 10.84 5.08 0.26
N THR A 416 10.86 4.27 1.31
CA THR A 416 10.80 2.80 1.19
C THR A 416 9.39 2.27 0.97
N MET A 417 8.43 2.69 1.79
CA MET A 417 7.08 2.16 1.75
C MET A 417 6.14 3.05 0.95
N SER A 418 6.00 4.34 1.29
CA SER A 418 5.04 5.20 0.58
C SER A 418 5.39 5.32 -0.90
N LEU A 419 6.60 5.78 -1.22
CA LEU A 419 7.04 6.02 -2.60
C LEU A 419 7.34 4.71 -3.32
N GLY A 420 7.95 3.73 -2.65
CA GLY A 420 8.09 2.38 -3.20
C GLY A 420 6.74 1.81 -3.63
N ALA A 421 5.76 1.72 -2.73
CA ALA A 421 4.46 1.16 -3.06
C ALA A 421 3.70 2.02 -4.08
N VAL A 422 3.68 3.36 -3.95
CA VAL A 422 3.00 4.26 -4.90
C VAL A 422 3.59 4.19 -6.30
N PHE A 423 4.92 4.15 -6.44
CA PHE A 423 5.56 3.95 -7.74
C PHE A 423 5.23 2.57 -8.30
N GLY A 424 5.18 1.53 -7.46
CA GLY A 424 4.70 0.21 -7.85
C GLY A 424 3.25 0.22 -8.34
N VAL A 425 2.36 0.97 -7.66
CA VAL A 425 0.96 1.14 -8.05
C VAL A 425 0.85 1.84 -9.40
N PHE A 426 1.57 2.94 -9.63
CA PHE A 426 1.54 3.63 -10.93
C PHE A 426 2.23 2.84 -12.04
N ALA A 427 3.31 2.11 -11.73
CA ALA A 427 3.95 1.20 -12.68
C ALA A 427 2.95 0.11 -13.12
N GLY A 428 2.27 -0.53 -12.17
CA GLY A 428 1.21 -1.51 -12.43
C GLY A 428 0.03 -0.91 -13.17
N PHE A 429 -0.40 0.30 -12.80
CA PHE A 429 -1.48 1.02 -13.48
C PHE A 429 -1.13 1.23 -14.94
N TYR A 430 0.00 1.87 -15.27
CA TYR A 430 0.39 2.09 -16.66
C TYR A 430 0.72 0.80 -17.41
N TYR A 431 1.14 -0.27 -16.73
CA TYR A 431 1.38 -1.56 -17.37
C TYR A 431 0.09 -2.27 -17.76
N TRP A 432 -0.91 -2.25 -16.87
CA TRP A 432 -2.15 -3.01 -17.04
C TRP A 432 -3.36 -2.18 -17.45
N PHE A 433 -3.26 -0.85 -17.51
CA PHE A 433 -4.34 0.04 -17.96
C PHE A 433 -4.94 -0.39 -19.30
N PRO A 434 -4.13 -0.75 -20.33
CA PRO A 434 -4.69 -1.21 -21.60
C PRO A 434 -5.45 -2.53 -21.46
N LYS A 435 -4.98 -3.43 -20.60
CA LYS A 435 -5.63 -4.72 -20.35
C LYS A 435 -6.96 -4.55 -19.59
N MET A 436 -7.02 -3.62 -18.64
CA MET A 436 -8.24 -3.38 -17.85
C MET A 436 -9.31 -2.61 -18.63
N THR A 437 -8.89 -1.66 -19.47
CA THR A 437 -9.82 -0.70 -20.11
C THR A 437 -10.05 -0.93 -21.61
N GLY A 438 -9.16 -1.65 -22.28
CA GLY A 438 -9.14 -1.74 -23.75
C GLY A 438 -8.56 -0.51 -24.45
N TYR A 439 -8.05 0.49 -23.72
CA TYR A 439 -7.52 1.72 -24.29
C TYR A 439 -6.05 1.99 -23.94
N LEU A 440 -5.33 2.64 -24.84
CA LEU A 440 -3.99 3.17 -24.62
C LEU A 440 -4.08 4.60 -24.06
N TYR A 441 -3.27 4.87 -23.04
CA TYR A 441 -3.01 6.23 -22.56
C TYR A 441 -2.00 6.95 -23.44
N ASN A 442 -1.92 8.27 -23.29
CA ASN A 442 -0.90 9.08 -23.93
C ASN A 442 0.48 8.91 -23.25
N GLU A 443 1.44 8.39 -24.00
CA GLU A 443 2.80 8.14 -23.52
C GLU A 443 3.49 9.40 -22.99
N THR A 444 3.34 10.55 -23.67
CA THR A 444 3.97 11.81 -23.24
C THR A 444 3.40 12.30 -21.92
N LEU A 445 2.06 12.23 -21.75
CA LEU A 445 1.42 12.64 -20.50
C LEU A 445 1.79 11.72 -19.34
N SER A 446 1.89 10.41 -19.59
CA SER A 446 2.29 9.45 -18.56
C SER A 446 3.74 9.65 -18.09
N LYS A 447 4.65 10.04 -19.00
CA LYS A 447 6.03 10.42 -18.68
C LYS A 447 6.10 11.77 -17.96
N LEU A 448 5.26 12.73 -18.35
CA LEU A 448 5.13 13.99 -17.62
C LEU A 448 4.66 13.74 -16.19
N HIS A 449 3.65 12.88 -15.98
CA HIS A 449 3.21 12.48 -14.65
C HIS A 449 4.38 11.93 -13.83
N PHE A 450 5.18 11.02 -14.41
CA PHE A 450 6.37 10.48 -13.74
C PHE A 450 7.35 11.58 -13.34
N ILE A 451 7.78 12.44 -14.27
CA ILE A 451 8.82 13.44 -14.01
C ILE A 451 8.37 14.42 -12.92
N VAL A 452 7.13 14.92 -13.02
CA VAL A 452 6.59 15.87 -12.04
C VAL A 452 6.49 15.22 -10.66
N LEU A 453 5.96 13.99 -10.57
CA LEU A 453 5.89 13.29 -9.28
C LEU A 453 7.29 13.02 -8.73
N PHE A 454 8.19 12.47 -9.54
CA PHE A 454 9.55 12.10 -9.13
C PHE A 454 10.35 13.29 -8.61
N VAL A 455 10.27 14.45 -9.26
CA VAL A 455 10.91 15.68 -8.77
C VAL A 455 10.23 16.15 -7.48
N GLY A 456 8.90 16.22 -7.46
CA GLY A 456 8.13 16.66 -6.30
C GLY A 456 8.44 15.84 -5.06
N ILE A 457 8.31 14.52 -5.12
CA ILE A 457 8.51 13.61 -3.99
C ILE A 457 9.94 13.60 -3.45
N ASN A 458 10.96 13.69 -4.32
CA ASN A 458 12.33 13.84 -3.84
C ASN A 458 12.53 15.19 -3.14
N LEU A 459 11.93 16.26 -3.65
CA LEU A 459 11.97 17.57 -3.00
C LEU A 459 11.13 17.61 -1.70
N VAL A 460 10.12 16.75 -1.55
CA VAL A 460 9.41 16.56 -0.26
C VAL A 460 10.32 15.89 0.75
N PHE A 461 10.75 14.66 0.46
CA PHE A 461 11.27 13.75 1.51
C PHE A 461 12.78 13.78 1.64
N PHE A 462 13.54 14.16 0.61
CA PHE A 462 14.99 14.27 0.74
C PHE A 462 15.38 15.33 1.79
N PRO A 463 14.80 16.56 1.78
CA PRO A 463 15.02 17.54 2.85
C PRO A 463 14.67 17.06 4.26
N GLN A 464 13.69 16.17 4.39
CA GLN A 464 13.26 15.68 5.69
C GLN A 464 14.31 14.81 6.40
N HIS A 465 15.25 14.20 5.68
CA HIS A 465 16.41 13.58 6.32
C HIS A 465 17.27 14.60 7.05
N PHE A 466 17.48 15.80 6.49
CA PHE A 466 18.22 16.87 7.15
C PHE A 466 17.44 17.45 8.35
N LEU A 467 16.11 17.58 8.24
CA LEU A 467 15.26 17.92 9.39
C LEU A 467 15.42 16.92 10.53
N GLY A 468 15.38 15.63 10.21
CA GLY A 468 15.54 14.57 11.20
C GLY A 468 16.93 14.53 11.83
N LEU A 469 17.99 14.69 11.03
CA LEU A 469 19.37 14.79 11.52
C LEU A 469 19.58 16.01 12.42
N ALA A 470 18.87 17.11 12.15
CA ALA A 470 18.87 18.30 12.99
C ALA A 470 17.99 18.16 14.25
N GLY A 471 17.30 17.02 14.42
CA GLY A 471 16.52 16.70 15.62
C GLY A 471 15.05 17.14 15.57
N MET A 472 14.49 17.48 14.41
CA MET A 472 13.07 17.84 14.30
C MET A 472 12.17 16.61 14.57
N PRO A 473 11.36 16.61 15.64
CA PRO A 473 10.44 15.50 15.94
C PRO A 473 9.26 15.47 14.97
N ARG A 474 8.73 14.27 14.70
CA ARG A 474 7.50 14.09 13.91
C ARG A 474 6.25 14.43 14.73
N ARG A 475 5.13 14.73 14.05
CA ARG A 475 3.80 15.03 14.65
C ARG A 475 3.74 16.35 15.42
N TYR A 476 4.57 17.32 15.05
CA TYR A 476 4.51 18.68 15.58
C TYR A 476 3.86 19.57 14.53
N ILE A 477 2.92 20.41 14.95
CA ILE A 477 2.21 21.36 14.06
C ILE A 477 3.05 22.61 13.77
N ASP A 478 3.95 22.96 14.69
CA ASP A 478 4.78 24.17 14.63
C ASP A 478 6.23 23.83 15.00
N TYR A 479 7.17 24.67 14.59
CA TYR A 479 8.61 24.47 14.73
C TYR A 479 9.38 25.80 14.76
N PRO A 480 10.56 25.85 15.41
CA PRO A 480 11.42 27.04 15.43
C PRO A 480 12.08 27.32 14.06
N ASP A 481 12.46 28.58 13.83
CA ASP A 481 13.07 29.08 12.57
C ASP A 481 14.24 28.24 12.02
N ALA A 482 14.99 27.57 12.90
CA ALA A 482 16.10 26.68 12.52
C ALA A 482 15.67 25.57 11.53
N PHE A 483 14.40 25.15 11.55
CA PHE A 483 13.87 24.12 10.65
C PHE A 483 13.14 24.68 9.42
N ALA A 484 13.04 26.00 9.28
CA ALA A 484 12.22 26.64 8.25
C ALA A 484 12.68 26.35 6.82
N LEU A 485 13.99 26.37 6.56
CA LEU A 485 14.54 26.17 5.21
C LEU A 485 14.08 24.83 4.59
N TRP A 486 14.28 23.73 5.32
CA TRP A 486 13.97 22.40 4.79
C TRP A 486 12.47 22.10 4.80
N ASN A 487 11.70 22.66 5.73
CA ASN A 487 10.25 22.58 5.71
C ASN A 487 9.63 23.33 4.52
N TYR A 488 10.14 24.51 4.20
CA TYR A 488 9.73 25.26 3.01
C TYR A 488 9.93 24.45 1.73
N TRP A 489 11.15 23.93 1.51
CA TRP A 489 11.44 23.09 0.34
C TRP A 489 10.61 21.79 0.31
N SER A 490 10.41 21.16 1.48
CA SER A 490 9.53 19.99 1.58
C SER A 490 8.10 20.32 1.12
N SER A 491 7.61 21.52 1.45
CA SER A 491 6.26 21.99 1.09
C SER A 491 6.15 22.41 -0.39
N VAL A 492 7.21 23.00 -0.96
CA VAL A 492 7.32 23.22 -2.42
C VAL A 492 7.28 21.90 -3.17
N GLY A 493 8.02 20.89 -2.70
CA GLY A 493 7.96 19.53 -3.25
C GLY A 493 6.54 18.95 -3.21
N ALA A 494 5.80 19.20 -2.13
CA ALA A 494 4.43 18.70 -1.98
C ALA A 494 3.49 19.36 -2.99
N ALA A 495 3.63 20.67 -3.21
CA ALA A 495 2.88 21.39 -4.24
C ALA A 495 3.16 20.82 -5.65
N ILE A 496 4.42 20.53 -5.97
CA ILE A 496 4.80 19.90 -7.25
C ILE A 496 4.18 18.50 -7.37
N ALA A 497 4.20 17.70 -6.30
CA ALA A 497 3.54 16.39 -6.26
C ALA A 497 2.01 16.52 -6.46
N GLY A 498 1.39 17.57 -5.91
CA GLY A 498 -0.03 17.90 -6.16
C GLY A 498 -0.33 18.16 -7.64
N VAL A 499 0.54 18.87 -8.34
CA VAL A 499 0.42 19.05 -9.80
C VAL A 499 0.52 17.71 -10.52
N SER A 500 1.37 16.78 -10.07
CA SER A 500 1.48 15.46 -10.70
C SER A 500 0.17 14.67 -10.64
N VAL A 501 -0.56 14.75 -9.53
CA VAL A 501 -1.87 14.10 -9.36
C VAL A 501 -2.88 14.66 -10.38
N LEU A 502 -2.86 15.97 -10.65
CA LEU A 502 -3.69 16.57 -11.70
C LEU A 502 -3.30 16.06 -13.10
N VAL A 503 -2.00 15.95 -13.38
CA VAL A 503 -1.50 15.37 -14.66
C VAL A 503 -1.95 13.92 -14.81
N PHE A 504 -1.97 13.14 -13.73
CA PHE A 504 -2.47 11.77 -13.75
C PHE A 504 -3.95 11.71 -14.14
N PHE A 505 -4.83 12.46 -13.47
CA PHE A 505 -6.25 12.47 -13.82
C PHE A 505 -6.50 12.96 -15.23
N TYR A 506 -5.77 13.99 -15.67
CA TYR A 506 -5.84 14.44 -17.05
C TYR A 506 -5.43 13.35 -18.04
N THR A 507 -4.39 12.56 -17.74
CA THR A 507 -3.95 11.41 -18.56
C THR A 507 -5.06 10.36 -18.67
N VAL A 508 -5.74 10.05 -17.56
CA VAL A 508 -6.84 9.08 -17.54
C VAL A 508 -8.05 9.60 -18.33
N ILE A 509 -8.46 10.85 -18.11
CA ILE A 509 -9.56 11.49 -18.84
C ILE A 509 -9.25 11.52 -20.34
N GLU A 510 -8.04 11.92 -20.72
CA GLU A 510 -7.61 11.95 -22.12
C GLU A 510 -7.72 10.57 -22.79
N ALA A 511 -7.31 9.51 -22.10
CA ALA A 511 -7.39 8.15 -22.62
C ALA A 511 -8.85 7.74 -22.91
N PHE A 512 -9.78 8.04 -21.99
CA PHE A 512 -11.20 7.72 -22.15
C PHE A 512 -11.93 8.63 -23.15
N VAL A 513 -11.44 9.84 -23.38
CA VAL A 513 -11.96 10.74 -24.43
C VAL A 513 -11.46 10.32 -25.81
N ARG A 514 -10.15 9.99 -25.93
CA ARG A 514 -9.53 9.64 -27.22
C ARG A 514 -9.78 8.20 -27.65
N LYS A 515 -10.03 7.28 -26.70
CA LYS A 515 -10.39 5.87 -26.94
C LYS A 515 -9.44 5.16 -27.92
N ARG A 516 -8.14 5.37 -27.76
CA ARG A 516 -7.11 4.73 -28.59
C ARG A 516 -7.15 3.22 -28.29
N VAL A 517 -7.60 2.40 -29.23
CA VAL A 517 -7.79 0.96 -28.99
C VAL A 517 -6.46 0.28 -28.68
N ALA A 518 -6.43 -0.53 -27.62
CA ALA A 518 -5.32 -1.39 -27.28
C ALA A 518 -5.48 -2.77 -27.93
N GLY A 519 -4.40 -3.34 -28.46
CA GLY A 519 -4.39 -4.74 -28.86
C GLY A 519 -4.35 -5.70 -27.67
N ASP A 520 -4.43 -7.00 -27.97
CA ASP A 520 -4.37 -8.07 -26.97
C ASP A 520 -3.04 -8.05 -26.19
N ASN A 521 -1.93 -7.88 -26.91
CA ASN A 521 -0.60 -7.70 -26.34
C ASN A 521 0.01 -6.36 -26.81
N PRO A 522 -0.28 -5.24 -26.12
CA PRO A 522 0.22 -3.92 -26.51
C PRO A 522 1.72 -3.73 -26.27
N TRP A 523 2.36 -4.63 -25.50
CA TRP A 523 3.77 -4.53 -25.12
C TRP A 523 4.69 -5.43 -25.96
N GLY A 524 4.10 -6.34 -26.75
CA GLY A 524 4.79 -7.19 -27.72
C GLY A 524 5.51 -8.39 -27.09
N ALA A 525 6.53 -8.91 -27.79
CA ALA A 525 7.15 -10.20 -27.49
C ALA A 525 7.81 -10.32 -26.10
N GLY A 526 8.08 -9.20 -25.41
CA GLY A 526 8.59 -9.23 -24.04
C GLY A 526 7.53 -9.57 -22.99
N ALA A 527 6.25 -9.33 -23.29
CA ALA A 527 5.15 -9.62 -22.38
C ALA A 527 4.65 -11.05 -22.63
N THR A 528 5.19 -12.00 -21.87
CA THR A 528 5.05 -13.44 -22.13
C THR A 528 4.11 -14.18 -21.18
N THR A 529 3.62 -13.52 -20.13
CA THR A 529 2.68 -14.07 -19.15
C THR A 529 1.26 -14.22 -19.73
N LEU A 530 0.43 -15.04 -19.08
CA LEU A 530 -0.87 -15.47 -19.63
C LEU A 530 -1.88 -14.34 -19.83
N GLU A 531 -1.79 -13.23 -19.11
CA GLU A 531 -2.70 -12.09 -19.30
C GLU A 531 -2.59 -11.43 -20.67
N TRP A 532 -1.46 -11.59 -21.33
CA TRP A 532 -1.20 -11.04 -22.66
C TRP A 532 -1.62 -11.96 -23.80
N THR A 533 -2.13 -13.17 -23.49
CA THR A 533 -2.72 -14.08 -24.49
C THR A 533 -4.23 -13.85 -24.67
N LEU A 534 -4.84 -13.05 -23.79
CA LEU A 534 -6.25 -12.71 -23.79
C LEU A 534 -6.52 -11.37 -24.49
N PRO A 535 -7.75 -11.11 -24.94
CA PRO A 535 -8.11 -9.81 -25.49
C PRO A 535 -8.07 -8.68 -24.43
N SER A 536 -8.14 -7.44 -24.90
CA SER A 536 -8.15 -6.23 -24.06
C SER A 536 -9.46 -5.46 -24.27
N PRO A 537 -10.41 -5.45 -23.31
CA PRO A 537 -10.40 -6.15 -22.02
C PRO A 537 -10.71 -7.67 -22.14
N PRO A 538 -10.27 -8.49 -21.17
CA PRO A 538 -10.60 -9.92 -21.14
C PRO A 538 -12.11 -10.16 -20.96
N PRO A 539 -12.66 -11.26 -21.54
CA PRO A 539 -14.05 -11.63 -21.31
C PRO A 539 -14.27 -12.04 -19.85
N PHE A 540 -15.53 -12.03 -19.40
CA PHE A 540 -15.90 -12.42 -18.02
C PHE A 540 -15.35 -13.79 -17.66
N HIS A 541 -15.60 -14.79 -18.52
CA HIS A 541 -14.97 -16.12 -18.45
C HIS A 541 -13.77 -16.15 -19.40
N GLN A 542 -12.56 -16.11 -18.84
CA GLN A 542 -11.35 -15.80 -19.60
C GLN A 542 -10.71 -16.98 -20.33
N PHE A 543 -10.83 -18.21 -19.82
CA PHE A 543 -10.30 -19.40 -20.47
C PHE A 543 -11.42 -20.42 -20.70
N GLN A 544 -11.87 -20.56 -21.95
CA GLN A 544 -12.77 -21.65 -22.34
C GLN A 544 -12.04 -23.00 -22.42
N THR A 545 -10.77 -22.96 -22.84
CA THR A 545 -9.85 -24.10 -22.79
C THR A 545 -8.67 -23.71 -21.92
N LEU A 546 -8.35 -24.54 -20.92
CA LEU A 546 -7.25 -24.26 -20.00
C LEU A 546 -5.91 -24.24 -20.76
N PRO A 547 -5.06 -23.21 -20.55
CA PRO A 547 -3.72 -23.19 -21.12
C PRO A 547 -2.91 -24.36 -20.52
N ARG A 548 -2.06 -25.01 -21.35
CA ARG A 548 -1.13 -26.05 -20.89
C ARG A 548 0.28 -25.51 -20.87
N ILE A 549 0.92 -25.53 -19.71
CA ILE A 549 2.26 -24.95 -19.52
C ILE A 549 3.31 -26.04 -19.69
N THR A 550 4.03 -26.00 -20.83
CA THR A 550 5.08 -26.99 -21.17
C THR A 550 6.50 -26.50 -20.88
N GLY A 551 6.73 -25.17 -20.77
CA GLY A 551 8.05 -24.56 -20.56
C GLY A 551 8.09 -23.52 -19.42
N SER A 552 9.18 -22.74 -19.35
CA SER A 552 9.41 -21.65 -18.37
C SER A 552 9.11 -20.24 -18.90
N GLY A 553 8.67 -20.10 -20.15
CA GLY A 553 8.47 -18.79 -20.80
C GLY A 553 7.40 -17.88 -20.18
N HIS A 554 6.61 -18.40 -19.23
CA HIS A 554 5.53 -17.67 -18.54
C HIS A 554 5.89 -17.30 -17.09
N GLN A 555 7.17 -17.44 -16.69
CA GLN A 555 7.67 -17.20 -15.32
C GLN A 555 7.96 -15.72 -15.02
#